data_AF-B4D3L0-F1
#
_entry.id   AF-B4D3L0-F1
#
_cell.length_a   1.000
_cell.length_b   1.000
_cell.length_c   1.000
_cell.angle_alpha   90.00
_cell.angle_beta   90.00
_cell.angle_gamma   90.00
#
_symmetry.space_group_name_H-M   'P 1'
#
loop_
_entity.id
_entity.type
_entity.pdbx_description
1 polymer ?
#
loop_
_entity_poly.entity_id
_entity_poly.type
_entity_poly.pdbx_seq_one_letter_code
_entity_poly.pdbx_strand_id
1 'polypeptide(L)'
;MSTSDHGYAKTLSEKPPALPLLQRVRRIAENVSRRWMRKPRTVTESPNLLPLLIQVLAAFSKANGEVLEEEIDSSLGFLRYDYPEAVYSELRKLFRQALNENQDLGAMAKKLAGELSTERKVMLGVQLYDLISKAGMEQQQVVTFYSFMTQLGMAAQAIDIVYQLNAAEDTDKNIYQQGQSPLESLTFGSNGQSDVKLKGLAGNERLVAFRYHDLILLKNQSSKGIVVRGRPLGPGAFCRVYSGQRIVLGEQVLTYQDLAYYFNAKKNVALAQIYLSIDHNDEVQLEKERSRESCLEVKFGLKVQVRALKDVDALLNGVALRYGTIIEATLDDKIVFHNDSELPLNELRRRARALGGRFQLKAYKTGYLVSNNPSLLDVDDILLSPGTSGDVLLKILCDYESRVGKLEVIHADRPILVDETPVRQTADLKDGDTIRIDTGPGAALQLRRTDHRGGAQHHFQPGSAGRDPSLWQARHRPRWHFLQRESRRNGLRDGRERFG
;
A
#
# COMPACT_ATOMS: atom_id res chain seq x y z
N MET A 1 98.22 8.32 24.84
CA MET A 1 97.78 9.59 25.46
C MET A 1 96.45 9.95 24.82
N SER A 2 95.39 10.38 25.51
CA SER A 2 95.02 10.27 26.93
C SER A 2 93.52 10.61 27.04
N THR A 3 92.77 9.95 27.92
CA THR A 3 91.57 10.45 28.68
C THR A 3 90.50 11.32 27.96
N SER A 4 89.18 11.13 28.14
CA SER A 4 88.41 10.27 29.08
C SER A 4 86.90 10.34 28.78
N ASP A 5 86.14 9.45 29.41
CA ASP A 5 84.67 9.29 29.32
C ASP A 5 83.81 10.56 29.44
N HIS A 6 82.60 10.50 28.85
CA HIS A 6 81.31 10.51 29.58
C HIS A 6 80.21 9.84 28.74
N GLY A 7 79.62 8.72 29.21
CA GLY A 7 78.32 8.21 28.72
C GLY A 7 77.15 9.01 29.31
N TYR A 8 75.85 8.81 29.06
CA TYR A 8 75.02 7.75 28.46
C TYR A 8 73.66 8.41 28.04
N ALA A 9 72.77 7.92 27.15
CA ALA A 9 72.67 6.70 26.35
C ALA A 9 71.76 6.92 25.10
N LYS A 10 71.57 5.85 24.30
CA LYS A 10 70.42 5.52 23.41
C LYS A 10 69.52 6.65 22.86
N THR A 11 69.41 6.74 21.52
CA THR A 11 68.14 6.41 20.79
C THR A 11 68.29 6.37 19.26
N LEU A 12 67.61 5.40 18.63
CA LEU A 12 66.86 5.46 17.36
C LEU A 12 67.35 6.31 16.17
N SER A 13 67.91 5.64 15.17
CA SER A 13 67.70 5.87 13.72
C SER A 13 68.30 4.67 12.95
N GLU A 14 67.78 4.10 11.88
CA GLU A 14 66.63 4.42 11.01
C GLU A 14 65.82 3.13 10.69
N LYS A 15 64.52 3.25 10.39
CA LYS A 15 63.73 2.20 9.72
C LYS A 15 62.94 2.83 8.56
N PRO A 16 62.76 2.12 7.43
CA PRO A 16 62.02 2.63 6.28
C PRO A 16 60.53 2.83 6.60
N PRO A 17 59.81 3.70 5.86
CA PRO A 17 58.43 4.06 6.16
C PRO A 17 57.48 2.87 5.98
N ALA A 18 56.93 2.38 7.09
CA ALA A 18 55.92 1.33 7.07
C ALA A 18 54.58 1.86 6.55
N LEU A 19 54.00 1.14 5.57
CA LEU A 19 52.78 1.52 4.85
C LEU A 19 51.55 1.68 5.78
N PRO A 20 50.62 2.62 5.48
CA PRO A 20 49.44 2.92 6.31
C PRO A 20 48.30 1.88 6.18
N LEU A 21 48.63 0.59 6.03
CA LEU A 21 47.66 -0.50 5.87
C LEU A 21 47.25 -1.16 7.20
N LEU A 22 48.16 -1.26 8.18
CA LEU A 22 47.90 -2.01 9.42
C LEU A 22 46.88 -1.34 10.37
N GLN A 23 46.73 -0.02 10.35
CA GLN A 23 45.67 0.65 11.13
C GLN A 23 44.27 0.49 10.50
N ARG A 24 44.18 0.25 9.19
CA ARG A 24 42.91 0.02 8.48
C ARG A 24 42.35 -1.38 8.76
N VAL A 25 43.23 -2.39 8.88
CA VAL A 25 42.85 -3.78 9.18
C VAL A 25 42.27 -3.92 10.60
N ARG A 26 42.83 -3.22 11.61
CA ARG A 26 42.36 -3.34 13.00
C ARG A 26 40.93 -2.82 13.21
N ARG A 27 40.53 -1.73 12.52
CA ARG A 27 39.14 -1.21 12.54
C ARG A 27 38.14 -2.05 11.74
N ILE A 28 38.61 -2.87 10.79
CA ILE A 28 37.74 -3.82 10.09
C ILE A 28 37.49 -5.06 10.98
N ALA A 29 38.53 -5.56 11.66
CA ALA A 29 38.42 -6.70 12.57
C ALA A 29 37.38 -6.47 13.70
N GLU A 30 37.38 -5.30 14.35
CA GLU A 30 36.42 -4.97 15.42
C GLU A 30 34.97 -4.81 14.91
N ASN A 31 34.77 -4.40 13.66
CA ASN A 31 33.44 -4.30 13.05
C ASN A 31 32.91 -5.64 12.54
N VAL A 32 33.80 -6.59 12.19
CA VAL A 32 33.44 -7.96 11.81
C VAL A 32 33.13 -8.81 13.05
N SER A 33 33.91 -8.72 14.13
CA SER A 33 33.61 -9.48 15.37
C SER A 33 32.28 -9.04 15.99
N ARG A 34 31.93 -7.75 15.96
CA ARG A 34 30.61 -7.23 16.34
C ARG A 34 29.47 -7.65 15.40
N ARG A 35 29.74 -8.12 14.19
CA ARG A 35 28.74 -8.75 13.30
C ARG A 35 28.57 -10.24 13.61
N TRP A 36 29.63 -10.95 13.97
CA TRP A 36 29.58 -12.39 14.30
C TRP A 36 29.08 -12.68 15.73
N MET A 37 29.25 -11.75 16.68
CA MET A 37 28.66 -11.87 18.02
C MET A 37 27.22 -11.32 18.14
N ARG A 38 26.63 -10.80 17.07
CA ARG A 38 25.19 -10.57 17.04
C ARG A 38 24.50 -11.91 16.86
N LYS A 39 24.10 -12.51 18.00
CA LYS A 39 22.99 -13.47 18.01
C LYS A 39 21.88 -12.90 17.11
N PRO A 40 21.26 -13.70 16.22
CA PRO A 40 20.08 -13.23 15.50
C PRO A 40 19.10 -12.71 16.54
N ARG A 41 18.49 -11.55 16.27
CA ARG A 41 17.36 -11.07 17.07
C ARG A 41 16.18 -12.00 16.78
N THR A 42 16.18 -13.14 17.45
CA THR A 42 14.96 -13.90 17.70
C THR A 42 13.96 -12.92 18.30
N VAL A 43 12.74 -12.97 17.75
CA VAL A 43 11.55 -12.26 18.21
C VAL A 43 11.58 -12.11 19.73
N THR A 44 11.44 -10.87 20.21
CA THR A 44 11.30 -10.55 21.64
C THR A 44 10.24 -11.44 22.26
N GLU A 45 10.55 -12.00 23.43
CA GLU A 45 9.86 -13.07 24.15
C GLU A 45 8.33 -12.97 24.08
N SER A 46 7.80 -13.57 23.03
CA SER A 46 6.44 -14.07 22.89
C SER A 46 6.57 -15.57 22.75
N PRO A 47 5.62 -16.38 23.28
CA PRO A 47 5.69 -17.82 23.12
C PRO A 47 5.78 -18.16 21.63
N ASN A 48 6.66 -19.08 21.26
CA ASN A 48 6.82 -19.46 19.86
C ASN A 48 5.58 -20.26 19.40
N LEU A 49 4.53 -19.55 18.97
CA LEU A 49 3.27 -20.13 18.51
C LEU A 49 3.39 -20.82 17.15
N LEU A 50 4.54 -20.72 16.48
CA LEU A 50 4.77 -21.24 15.13
C LEU A 50 4.41 -22.74 14.98
N PRO A 51 4.84 -23.67 15.86
CA PRO A 51 4.47 -25.07 15.74
C PRO A 51 2.96 -25.29 15.93
N LEU A 52 2.34 -24.50 16.81
CA LEU A 52 0.90 -24.57 17.10
C LEU A 52 0.05 -24.09 15.91
N LEU A 53 0.47 -23.00 15.25
CA LEU A 53 -0.15 -22.52 14.02
C LEU A 53 0.02 -23.53 12.87
N ILE A 54 1.20 -24.13 12.73
CA ILE A 54 1.46 -25.21 11.77
C ILE A 54 0.52 -26.40 12.02
N GLN A 55 0.35 -26.82 13.27
CA GLN A 55 -0.54 -27.94 13.62
C GLN A 55 -2.00 -27.66 13.30
N VAL A 56 -2.49 -26.45 13.58
CA VAL A 56 -3.86 -26.04 13.20
C VAL A 56 -4.03 -26.02 11.68
N LEU A 57 -3.10 -25.39 10.94
CA LEU A 57 -3.15 -25.36 9.46
C LEU A 57 -3.11 -26.78 8.86
N ALA A 58 -2.28 -27.67 9.41
CA ALA A 58 -2.17 -29.06 9.01
C ALA A 58 -3.48 -29.84 9.26
N ALA A 59 -4.13 -29.64 10.40
CA ALA A 59 -5.41 -30.27 10.72
C ALA A 59 -6.54 -29.83 9.76
N PHE A 60 -6.58 -28.54 9.39
CA PHE A 60 -7.55 -28.02 8.41
C PHE A 60 -7.19 -28.30 6.95
N SER A 61 -5.98 -28.80 6.66
CA SER A 61 -5.56 -29.23 5.32
C SER A 61 -5.88 -30.72 5.04
N LYS A 62 -6.42 -31.47 6.01
CA LYS A 62 -6.83 -32.87 5.81
C LYS A 62 -8.22 -32.94 5.18
N ALA A 63 -8.27 -33.14 3.86
CA ALA A 63 -9.49 -33.52 3.14
C ALA A 63 -9.36 -34.99 2.71
N ASN A 64 -10.30 -35.86 3.12
CA ASN A 64 -10.35 -37.29 2.75
C ASN A 64 -9.06 -38.14 2.93
N GLY A 65 -8.06 -37.65 3.68
CA GLY A 65 -6.81 -38.36 3.97
C GLY A 65 -5.69 -38.14 2.94
N GLU A 66 -5.96 -37.47 1.83
CA GLU A 66 -4.94 -37.08 0.86
C GLU A 66 -4.58 -35.59 1.06
N VAL A 67 -3.29 -35.29 1.13
CA VAL A 67 -2.80 -33.91 1.22
C VAL A 67 -1.86 -33.67 0.05
N LEU A 68 -2.19 -32.69 -0.79
CA LEU A 68 -1.37 -32.38 -1.93
C LEU A 68 -0.11 -31.62 -1.47
N GLU A 69 1.07 -31.99 -1.97
CA GLU A 69 2.32 -31.21 -1.79
C GLU A 69 2.11 -29.73 -2.14
N GLU A 70 1.23 -29.49 -3.10
CA GLU A 70 0.83 -28.17 -3.59
C GLU A 70 0.09 -27.31 -2.55
N GLU A 71 -0.63 -27.93 -1.63
CA GLU A 71 -1.35 -27.26 -0.54
C GLU A 71 -0.40 -26.89 0.59
N ILE A 72 0.57 -27.76 0.91
CA ILE A 72 1.60 -27.50 1.93
C ILE A 72 2.29 -26.15 1.67
N ASP A 73 2.70 -25.89 0.41
CA ASP A 73 3.37 -24.65 0.04
C ASP A 73 2.41 -23.43 0.00
N SER A 74 1.09 -23.66 -0.13
CA SER A 74 0.05 -22.64 0.01
C SER A 74 -0.16 -22.27 1.49
N SER A 75 -0.35 -23.29 2.35
CA SER A 75 -0.55 -23.17 3.79
C SER A 75 0.67 -22.55 4.49
N LEU A 76 1.87 -23.03 4.17
CA LEU A 76 3.13 -22.49 4.71
C LEU A 76 3.56 -21.16 4.08
N GLY A 77 2.96 -20.78 2.94
CA GLY A 77 3.18 -19.46 2.35
C GLY A 77 2.86 -18.32 3.32
N PHE A 78 1.90 -18.53 4.23
CA PHE A 78 1.59 -17.60 5.33
C PHE A 78 2.82 -17.27 6.18
N LEU A 79 3.56 -18.30 6.59
CA LEU A 79 4.69 -18.19 7.51
C LEU A 79 5.96 -17.66 6.82
N ARG A 80 5.99 -17.61 5.48
CA ARG A 80 7.16 -17.12 4.71
C ARG A 80 7.44 -15.63 4.90
N TYR A 81 6.49 -14.84 5.41
CA TYR A 81 6.68 -13.40 5.63
C TYR A 81 7.28 -13.06 7.00
N ASP A 82 7.00 -13.89 8.02
CA ASP A 82 7.52 -13.69 9.39
C ASP A 82 8.85 -14.44 9.64
N TYR A 83 9.21 -15.41 8.80
CA TYR A 83 10.37 -16.29 8.99
C TYR A 83 11.32 -16.29 7.78
N PRO A 84 12.66 -16.21 7.98
CA PRO A 84 13.63 -16.25 6.90
C PRO A 84 13.54 -17.54 6.05
N GLU A 85 13.95 -17.46 4.79
CA GLU A 85 13.85 -18.58 3.83
C GLU A 85 14.58 -19.86 4.28
N ALA A 86 15.65 -19.72 5.06
CA ALA A 86 16.36 -20.85 5.68
C ALA A 86 15.52 -21.66 6.70
N VAL A 87 14.46 -21.07 7.26
CA VAL A 87 13.52 -21.73 8.19
C VAL A 87 12.47 -22.53 7.41
N TYR A 88 12.26 -22.26 6.12
CA TYR A 88 11.15 -22.83 5.35
C TYR A 88 11.22 -24.37 5.18
N SER A 89 12.42 -24.94 5.08
CA SER A 89 12.63 -26.39 5.05
C SER A 89 12.23 -27.06 6.39
N GLU A 90 12.47 -26.38 7.50
CA GLU A 90 12.05 -26.80 8.84
C GLU A 90 10.53 -26.68 9.02
N LEU A 91 9.92 -25.58 8.54
CA LEU A 91 8.45 -25.44 8.49
C LEU A 91 7.79 -26.58 7.71
N ARG A 92 8.35 -26.95 6.54
CA ARG A 92 7.83 -28.04 5.70
C ARG A 92 7.93 -29.40 6.40
N LYS A 93 8.99 -29.63 7.17
CA LYS A 93 9.16 -30.83 8.00
C LYS A 93 8.14 -30.87 9.15
N LEU A 94 7.98 -29.77 9.88
CA LEU A 94 7.00 -29.65 10.98
C LEU A 94 5.56 -29.84 10.47
N PHE A 95 5.22 -29.28 9.31
CA PHE A 95 3.90 -29.46 8.70
C PHE A 95 3.63 -30.92 8.34
N ARG A 96 4.56 -31.59 7.63
CA ARG A 96 4.44 -33.02 7.31
C ARG A 96 4.35 -33.90 8.57
N GLN A 97 5.05 -33.55 9.65
CA GLN A 97 4.89 -34.24 10.93
C GLN A 97 3.48 -34.03 11.51
N ALA A 98 3.01 -32.78 11.57
CA ALA A 98 1.69 -32.45 12.10
C ALA A 98 0.53 -33.06 11.29
N LEU A 99 0.73 -33.30 9.98
CA LEU A 99 -0.21 -34.06 9.15
C LEU A 99 -0.33 -35.54 9.56
N ASN A 100 0.68 -36.14 10.17
CA ASN A 100 0.62 -37.54 10.62
C ASN A 100 0.16 -37.67 12.08
N GLU A 101 -0.01 -36.55 12.78
CA GLU A 101 -0.47 -36.47 14.17
C GLU A 101 -1.98 -36.18 14.27
N ASN A 102 -2.58 -36.61 15.37
CA ASN A 102 -3.94 -36.22 15.76
C ASN A 102 -3.88 -34.93 16.59
N GLN A 103 -4.57 -33.89 16.14
CA GLN A 103 -4.52 -32.55 16.74
C GLN A 103 -5.79 -32.25 17.53
N ASP A 104 -5.67 -31.90 18.82
CA ASP A 104 -6.80 -31.39 19.61
C ASP A 104 -7.05 -29.90 19.29
N LEU A 105 -7.86 -29.67 18.26
CA LEU A 105 -8.21 -28.31 17.81
C LEU A 105 -8.86 -27.46 18.91
N GLY A 106 -9.53 -28.05 19.90
CA GLY A 106 -10.14 -27.32 21.00
C GLY A 106 -9.11 -26.78 22.00
N ALA A 107 -8.18 -27.63 22.41
CA ALA A 107 -7.04 -27.21 23.24
C ALA A 107 -6.17 -26.17 22.51
N MET A 108 -5.93 -26.37 21.21
CA MET A 108 -5.17 -25.42 20.38
C MET A 108 -5.86 -24.06 20.26
N ALA A 109 -7.17 -24.04 19.98
CA ALA A 109 -7.95 -22.80 19.90
C ALA A 109 -7.88 -22.00 21.20
N LYS A 110 -8.08 -22.65 22.36
CA LYS A 110 -8.01 -22.01 23.68
C LYS A 110 -6.62 -21.43 23.98
N LYS A 111 -5.55 -22.13 23.62
CA LYS A 111 -4.18 -21.63 23.78
C LYS A 111 -3.91 -20.44 22.87
N LEU A 112 -4.34 -20.48 21.61
CA LEU A 112 -4.23 -19.35 20.69
C LEU A 112 -5.13 -18.16 21.09
N ALA A 113 -6.24 -18.41 21.80
CA ALA A 113 -7.19 -17.38 22.20
C ALA A 113 -6.60 -16.35 23.17
N GLY A 114 -5.68 -16.76 24.05
CA GLY A 114 -4.99 -15.86 24.99
C GLY A 114 -3.77 -15.15 24.40
N GLU A 115 -3.18 -15.70 23.33
CA GLU A 115 -1.86 -15.31 22.83
C GLU A 115 -1.91 -14.51 21.50
N LEU A 116 -2.98 -14.67 20.72
CA LEU A 116 -3.18 -13.93 19.47
C LEU A 116 -3.96 -12.63 19.70
N SER A 117 -3.53 -11.54 19.08
CA SER A 117 -4.35 -10.34 18.92
C SER A 117 -5.59 -10.64 18.07
N THR A 118 -6.66 -9.86 18.24
CA THR A 118 -7.89 -9.96 17.44
C THR A 118 -7.61 -10.00 15.93
N GLU A 119 -6.69 -9.15 15.46
CA GLU A 119 -6.22 -9.11 14.07
C GLU A 119 -5.63 -10.46 13.60
N ARG A 120 -4.72 -11.04 14.38
CA ARG A 120 -4.12 -12.34 14.06
C ARG A 120 -5.15 -13.46 14.06
N LYS A 121 -6.19 -13.38 14.91
CA LYS A 121 -7.31 -14.34 14.92
C LYS A 121 -8.19 -14.23 13.68
N VAL A 122 -8.51 -13.01 13.22
CA VAL A 122 -9.23 -12.80 11.95
C VAL A 122 -8.40 -13.34 10.78
N MET A 123 -7.12 -12.97 10.71
CA MET A 123 -6.21 -13.45 9.66
C MET A 123 -6.12 -14.99 9.63
N LEU A 124 -6.04 -15.65 10.80
CA LEU A 124 -6.09 -17.11 10.89
C LEU A 124 -7.42 -17.65 10.36
N GLY A 125 -8.56 -17.10 10.79
CA GLY A 125 -9.88 -17.52 10.32
C GLY A 125 -10.03 -17.47 8.80
N VAL A 126 -9.58 -16.38 8.17
CA VAL A 126 -9.59 -16.21 6.71
C VAL A 126 -8.73 -17.27 6.01
N GLN A 127 -7.60 -17.65 6.60
CA GLN A 127 -6.71 -18.67 6.05
C GLN A 127 -7.27 -20.09 6.21
N LEU A 128 -7.84 -20.42 7.37
CA LEU A 128 -8.50 -21.72 7.58
C LEU A 128 -9.67 -21.89 6.60
N TYR A 129 -10.41 -20.81 6.32
CA TYR A 129 -11.47 -20.83 5.32
C TYR A 129 -10.96 -21.05 3.89
N ASP A 130 -9.84 -20.43 3.49
CA ASP A 130 -9.18 -20.69 2.19
C ASP A 130 -8.77 -22.17 2.01
N LEU A 131 -8.34 -22.85 3.09
CA LEU A 131 -8.04 -24.28 3.07
C LEU A 131 -9.31 -25.13 2.89
N ILE A 132 -10.35 -24.87 3.68
CA ILE A 132 -11.64 -25.57 3.58
C ILE A 132 -12.28 -25.37 2.21
N SER A 133 -12.13 -24.18 1.62
CA SER A 133 -12.61 -23.89 0.27
C SER A 133 -11.89 -24.70 -0.81
N LYS A 134 -10.61 -25.04 -0.62
CA LYS A 134 -9.84 -25.88 -1.56
C LYS A 134 -10.16 -27.35 -1.40
N ALA A 135 -10.42 -27.78 -0.17
CA ALA A 135 -10.90 -29.11 0.20
C ALA A 135 -12.33 -29.44 -0.28
N GLY A 136 -13.01 -28.52 -0.99
CA GLY A 136 -14.37 -28.73 -1.50
C GLY A 136 -15.50 -28.36 -0.54
N MET A 137 -15.21 -27.66 0.57
CA MET A 137 -16.17 -27.19 1.57
C MET A 137 -17.04 -28.30 2.20
N GLU A 138 -16.41 -29.39 2.63
CA GLU A 138 -17.13 -30.44 3.36
C GLU A 138 -17.82 -29.88 4.62
N GLN A 139 -19.10 -30.23 4.83
CA GLN A 139 -19.89 -29.72 5.96
C GLN A 139 -19.20 -29.94 7.30
N GLN A 140 -18.53 -31.09 7.47
CA GLN A 140 -17.79 -31.42 8.70
C GLN A 140 -16.59 -30.48 8.95
N GLN A 141 -15.88 -30.06 7.90
CA GLN A 141 -14.79 -29.09 8.01
C GLN A 141 -15.32 -27.69 8.34
N VAL A 142 -16.45 -27.28 7.75
CA VAL A 142 -17.13 -26.01 8.06
C VAL A 142 -17.63 -25.97 9.51
N VAL A 143 -18.20 -27.06 10.03
CA VAL A 143 -18.58 -27.17 11.45
C VAL A 143 -17.35 -27.11 12.37
N THR A 144 -16.27 -27.80 11.98
CA THR A 144 -14.98 -27.76 12.71
C THR A 144 -14.41 -26.34 12.77
N PHE A 145 -14.51 -25.57 11.68
CA PHE A 145 -14.12 -24.17 11.60
C PHE A 145 -14.91 -23.28 12.56
N TYR A 146 -16.24 -23.35 12.55
CA TYR A 146 -17.07 -22.57 13.47
C TYR A 146 -16.78 -22.91 14.94
N SER A 147 -16.58 -24.20 15.26
CA SER A 147 -16.19 -24.64 16.61
C SER A 147 -14.83 -24.07 17.03
N PHE A 148 -13.83 -24.16 16.15
CA PHE A 148 -12.48 -23.63 16.39
C PHE A 148 -12.51 -22.11 16.60
N MET A 149 -13.18 -21.37 15.71
CA MET A 149 -13.28 -19.91 15.79
C MET A 149 -14.08 -19.44 17.01
N THR A 150 -15.10 -20.19 17.42
CA THR A 150 -15.83 -19.91 18.66
C THR A 150 -14.92 -20.06 19.88
N GLN A 151 -14.13 -21.14 19.94
CA GLN A 151 -13.16 -21.35 21.02
C GLN A 151 -11.97 -20.37 20.99
N LEU A 152 -11.67 -19.80 19.82
CA LEU A 152 -10.69 -18.71 19.63
C LEU A 152 -11.24 -17.34 20.12
N GLY A 153 -12.54 -17.23 20.38
CA GLY A 153 -13.24 -16.00 20.78
C GLY A 153 -13.72 -15.14 19.62
N MET A 154 -13.92 -15.71 18.43
CA MET A 154 -14.18 -15.01 17.15
C MET A 154 -15.45 -15.52 16.44
N ALA A 155 -16.47 -15.93 17.19
CA ALA A 155 -17.67 -16.57 16.64
C ALA A 155 -18.42 -15.68 15.62
N ALA A 156 -18.56 -14.38 15.89
CA ALA A 156 -19.23 -13.45 14.98
C ALA A 156 -18.42 -13.27 13.68
N GLN A 157 -17.11 -13.01 13.81
CA GLN A 157 -16.24 -12.82 12.65
C GLN A 157 -16.12 -14.09 11.80
N ALA A 158 -16.30 -15.28 12.36
CA ALA A 158 -16.37 -16.53 11.59
C ALA A 158 -17.57 -16.53 10.64
N ILE A 159 -18.74 -16.05 11.08
CA ILE A 159 -19.94 -15.92 10.25
C ILE A 159 -19.69 -14.89 9.15
N ASP A 160 -19.12 -13.73 9.50
CA ASP A 160 -18.79 -12.67 8.55
C ASP A 160 -17.82 -13.15 7.45
N ILE A 161 -16.74 -13.84 7.83
CA ILE A 161 -15.74 -14.40 6.91
C ILE A 161 -16.40 -15.39 5.94
N VAL A 162 -17.18 -16.35 6.46
CA VAL A 162 -17.83 -17.38 5.64
C VAL A 162 -18.84 -16.74 4.69
N TYR A 163 -19.63 -15.77 5.16
CA TYR A 163 -20.64 -15.08 4.35
C TYR A 163 -19.99 -14.25 3.24
N GLN A 164 -19.00 -13.41 3.57
CA GLN A 164 -18.34 -12.51 2.62
C GLN A 164 -17.56 -13.25 1.54
N LEU A 165 -16.87 -14.34 1.93
CA LEU A 165 -16.13 -15.15 0.98
C LEU A 165 -17.08 -16.00 0.13
N ASN A 166 -18.20 -16.51 0.66
CA ASN A 166 -19.19 -17.22 -0.15
C ASN A 166 -19.96 -16.33 -1.13
N ALA A 167 -20.30 -15.09 -0.73
CA ALA A 167 -21.12 -14.18 -1.51
C ALA A 167 -20.76 -14.14 -3.01
N ALA A 168 -21.73 -14.56 -3.84
CA ALA A 168 -21.85 -14.04 -5.20
C ALA A 168 -22.31 -12.57 -5.12
N GLU A 169 -22.14 -11.79 -6.19
CA GLU A 169 -22.15 -10.30 -6.15
C GLU A 169 -23.44 -9.64 -5.61
N ASP A 170 -24.53 -10.38 -5.40
CA ASP A 170 -25.88 -9.89 -5.06
C ASP A 170 -26.27 -9.96 -3.56
N THR A 171 -25.34 -10.12 -2.63
CA THR A 171 -25.70 -10.04 -1.19
C THR A 171 -26.06 -8.62 -0.76
N ASP A 172 -27.28 -8.44 -0.24
CA ASP A 172 -27.78 -7.17 0.28
C ASP A 172 -26.81 -6.55 1.29
N LYS A 173 -26.31 -5.34 0.97
CA LYS A 173 -25.45 -4.53 1.84
C LYS A 173 -26.16 -4.03 3.11
N ASN A 174 -27.41 -4.39 3.31
CA ASN A 174 -28.19 -4.13 4.52
C ASN A 174 -28.20 -5.33 5.49
N ILE A 175 -27.68 -6.51 5.09
CA ILE A 175 -27.50 -7.69 5.98
C ILE A 175 -26.13 -7.62 6.71
N TYR A 176 -25.54 -6.44 6.85
CA TYR A 176 -24.49 -6.23 7.85
C TYR A 176 -25.13 -6.06 9.22
N GLN A 177 -25.28 -7.16 9.96
CA GLN A 177 -25.65 -7.10 11.37
C GLN A 177 -24.50 -6.46 12.16
N GLN A 178 -24.68 -5.18 12.54
CA GLN A 178 -23.99 -4.50 13.66
C GLN A 178 -22.51 -4.89 13.90
N GLY A 179 -21.72 -4.89 12.84
CA GLY A 179 -20.30 -5.20 12.85
C GLY A 179 -19.69 -4.75 11.53
N GLN A 180 -18.55 -4.06 11.57
CA GLN A 180 -17.83 -3.73 10.36
C GLN A 180 -17.31 -5.02 9.73
N SER A 181 -17.66 -5.26 8.46
CA SER A 181 -17.09 -6.31 7.62
C SER A 181 -15.57 -6.36 7.81
N PRO A 182 -14.99 -7.45 8.35
CA PRO A 182 -13.55 -7.48 8.61
C PRO A 182 -12.76 -7.37 7.31
N LEU A 183 -13.30 -7.87 6.19
CA LEU A 183 -12.66 -7.80 4.88
C LEU A 183 -13.09 -6.54 4.12
N GLU A 184 -12.10 -5.87 3.53
CA GLU A 184 -12.35 -4.99 2.39
C GLU A 184 -12.58 -5.86 1.14
N SER A 185 -13.54 -5.51 0.29
CA SER A 185 -13.79 -6.19 -0.99
C SER A 185 -13.53 -5.27 -2.18
N LEU A 186 -13.16 -5.86 -3.32
CA LEU A 186 -12.90 -5.17 -4.58
C LEU A 186 -13.33 -6.06 -5.76
N THR A 187 -14.29 -5.61 -6.56
CA THR A 187 -14.79 -6.37 -7.72
C THR A 187 -14.15 -5.90 -9.03
N PHE A 188 -13.86 -6.85 -9.90
CA PHE A 188 -13.35 -6.58 -11.25
C PHE A 188 -14.26 -7.22 -12.29
N GLY A 189 -14.51 -6.49 -13.38
CA GLY A 189 -15.44 -6.92 -14.42
C GLY A 189 -15.18 -6.24 -15.76
N SER A 190 -16.05 -6.55 -16.72
CA SER A 190 -16.02 -6.00 -18.08
C SER A 190 -16.81 -4.68 -18.22
N ASN A 191 -17.73 -4.42 -17.28
CA ASN A 191 -18.78 -3.41 -17.38
C ASN A 191 -18.75 -2.42 -16.18
N GLY A 192 -19.71 -1.49 -16.15
CA GLY A 192 -19.78 -0.46 -15.12
C GLY A 192 -20.28 -0.88 -13.73
N GLN A 193 -20.60 -2.17 -13.51
CA GLN A 193 -21.08 -2.68 -12.22
C GLN A 193 -19.95 -3.12 -11.28
N SER A 194 -18.76 -3.38 -11.81
CA SER A 194 -17.56 -3.69 -11.02
C SER A 194 -16.80 -2.43 -10.60
N ASP A 195 -16.11 -2.46 -9.45
CA ASP A 195 -15.24 -1.36 -9.00
C ASP A 195 -14.18 -1.01 -10.07
N VAL A 196 -13.54 -2.03 -10.66
CA VAL A 196 -12.43 -1.87 -11.61
C VAL A 196 -12.73 -2.60 -12.92
N LYS A 197 -12.61 -1.89 -14.05
CA LYS A 197 -12.76 -2.50 -15.38
C LYS A 197 -11.45 -3.19 -15.81
N LEU A 198 -11.54 -4.46 -16.21
CA LEU A 198 -10.45 -5.23 -16.81
C LEU A 198 -10.81 -5.62 -18.25
N LYS A 199 -9.89 -5.38 -19.19
CA LYS A 199 -10.05 -5.76 -20.61
C LYS A 199 -10.05 -7.27 -20.81
N GLY A 200 -9.38 -8.01 -19.92
CA GLY A 200 -9.31 -9.47 -19.92
C GLY A 200 -10.59 -10.17 -19.46
N LEU A 201 -11.65 -9.45 -19.05
CA LEU A 201 -12.96 -10.00 -18.68
C LEU A 201 -14.02 -9.61 -19.72
N ALA A 202 -14.93 -10.52 -20.04
CA ALA A 202 -16.07 -10.31 -20.94
C ALA A 202 -17.42 -10.63 -20.28
N GLY A 203 -18.48 -9.89 -20.62
CA GLY A 203 -19.83 -10.14 -20.12
C GLY A 203 -19.91 -10.26 -18.59
N ASN A 204 -20.38 -11.41 -18.11
CA ASN A 204 -20.56 -11.72 -16.69
C ASN A 204 -19.30 -12.31 -16.02
N GLU A 205 -18.14 -12.34 -16.70
CA GLU A 205 -16.87 -12.72 -16.07
C GLU A 205 -16.48 -11.72 -14.97
N ARG A 206 -16.10 -12.25 -13.80
CA ARG A 206 -15.76 -11.51 -12.58
C ARG A 206 -14.57 -12.08 -11.84
N LEU A 207 -13.85 -11.19 -11.18
CA LEU A 207 -12.91 -11.49 -10.11
C LEU A 207 -13.31 -10.68 -8.88
N VAL A 208 -13.18 -11.28 -7.70
CA VAL A 208 -13.33 -10.55 -6.43
C VAL A 208 -12.05 -10.69 -5.65
N ALA A 209 -11.42 -9.57 -5.30
CA ALA A 209 -10.35 -9.55 -4.33
C ALA A 209 -10.89 -9.18 -2.95
N PHE A 210 -10.33 -9.79 -1.92
CA PHE A 210 -10.58 -9.47 -0.52
C PHE A 210 -9.27 -9.07 0.14
N ARG A 211 -9.28 -8.04 0.99
CA ARG A 211 -8.10 -7.60 1.75
C ARG A 211 -8.39 -7.58 3.24
N TYR A 212 -7.45 -8.15 4.00
CA TYR A 212 -7.29 -7.98 5.43
C TYR A 212 -5.84 -7.56 5.71
N HIS A 213 -5.61 -6.27 5.96
CA HIS A 213 -4.26 -5.72 6.13
C HIS A 213 -3.38 -6.06 4.89
N ASP A 214 -2.26 -6.77 5.05
CA ASP A 214 -1.41 -7.24 3.95
C ASP A 214 -1.83 -8.59 3.33
N LEU A 215 -2.86 -9.24 3.87
CA LEU A 215 -3.42 -10.45 3.29
C LEU A 215 -4.39 -10.05 2.18
N ILE A 216 -4.07 -10.43 0.93
CA ILE A 216 -4.98 -10.30 -0.22
C ILE A 216 -5.35 -11.70 -0.74
N LEU A 217 -6.64 -12.00 -0.78
CA LEU A 217 -7.20 -13.15 -1.50
C LEU A 217 -7.79 -12.71 -2.83
N LEU A 218 -7.73 -13.57 -3.83
CA LEU A 218 -8.41 -13.44 -5.11
C LEU A 218 -9.33 -14.65 -5.31
N LYS A 219 -10.63 -14.42 -5.49
CA LYS A 219 -11.63 -15.41 -5.89
C LYS A 219 -11.89 -15.30 -7.38
N ASN A 220 -11.79 -16.41 -8.11
CA ASN A 220 -12.26 -16.45 -9.49
C ASN A 220 -13.77 -16.73 -9.51
N GLN A 221 -14.58 -15.78 -9.99
CA GLN A 221 -16.02 -15.98 -10.22
C GLN A 221 -16.35 -16.17 -11.71
N SER A 222 -15.32 -16.26 -12.57
CA SER A 222 -15.43 -16.51 -14.00
C SER A 222 -15.28 -17.99 -14.32
N SER A 223 -15.85 -18.44 -15.44
CA SER A 223 -15.51 -19.72 -16.09
C SER A 223 -14.11 -19.71 -16.72
N LYS A 224 -13.49 -18.52 -16.84
CA LYS A 224 -12.20 -18.30 -17.49
C LYS A 224 -11.03 -18.89 -16.70
N GLY A 225 -10.07 -19.46 -17.43
CA GLY A 225 -8.78 -19.88 -16.89
C GLY A 225 -7.94 -18.67 -16.47
N ILE A 226 -7.68 -18.54 -15.18
CA ILE A 226 -6.84 -17.49 -14.58
C ILE A 226 -5.62 -18.17 -13.99
N VAL A 227 -4.43 -17.58 -14.14
CA VAL A 227 -3.19 -18.19 -13.65
C VAL A 227 -2.57 -17.31 -12.57
N VAL A 228 -2.43 -17.85 -11.36
CA VAL A 228 -1.81 -17.17 -10.22
C VAL A 228 -0.58 -17.97 -9.81
N ARG A 229 0.60 -17.33 -9.76
CA ARG A 229 1.89 -18.00 -9.47
C ARG A 229 2.22 -19.18 -10.41
N GLY A 230 1.70 -19.19 -11.64
CA GLY A 230 1.88 -20.30 -12.59
C GLY A 230 0.92 -21.48 -12.40
N ARG A 231 -0.02 -21.43 -11.44
CA ARG A 231 -1.08 -22.44 -11.26
C ARG A 231 -2.44 -21.91 -11.74
N PRO A 232 -3.29 -22.75 -12.35
CA PRO A 232 -4.65 -22.37 -12.70
C PRO A 232 -5.49 -22.15 -11.44
N LEU A 233 -6.29 -21.09 -11.45
CA LEU A 233 -7.30 -20.77 -10.46
C LEU A 233 -8.67 -21.05 -11.07
N GLY A 234 -9.26 -22.20 -10.73
CA GLY A 234 -10.54 -22.63 -11.28
C GLY A 234 -11.73 -21.75 -10.84
N PRO A 235 -12.90 -21.87 -11.50
CA PRO A 235 -14.10 -21.14 -11.11
C PRO A 235 -14.51 -21.45 -9.67
N GLY A 236 -14.95 -20.42 -8.92
CA GLY A 236 -15.29 -20.49 -7.51
C GLY A 236 -14.10 -20.50 -6.53
N ALA A 237 -12.91 -20.90 -6.99
CA ALA A 237 -11.75 -21.12 -6.13
C ALA A 237 -11.02 -19.82 -5.71
N PHE A 238 -10.26 -19.93 -4.62
CA PHE A 238 -9.45 -18.84 -4.04
C PHE A 238 -7.96 -19.06 -4.19
N CYS A 239 -7.22 -17.96 -4.31
CA CYS A 239 -5.77 -17.93 -4.17
C CYS A 239 -5.33 -16.72 -3.35
N ARG A 240 -4.42 -16.91 -2.40
CA ARG A 240 -3.72 -15.80 -1.74
C ARG A 240 -2.65 -15.24 -2.66
N VAL A 241 -2.70 -13.92 -2.87
CA VAL A 241 -1.73 -13.16 -3.66
C VAL A 241 -0.72 -12.53 -2.71
N TYR A 242 0.57 -12.83 -2.90
CA TYR A 242 1.65 -12.25 -2.09
C TYR A 242 2.39 -11.15 -2.85
N SER A 243 3.12 -10.31 -2.13
CA SER A 243 3.97 -9.27 -2.72
C SER A 243 4.89 -9.81 -3.82
N GLY A 244 4.97 -9.07 -4.93
CA GLY A 244 5.77 -9.43 -6.11
C GLY A 244 5.14 -10.50 -7.02
N GLN A 245 4.02 -11.10 -6.66
CA GLN A 245 3.34 -12.08 -7.49
C GLN A 245 2.49 -11.43 -8.58
N ARG A 246 2.30 -12.21 -9.66
CA ARG A 246 1.53 -11.86 -10.85
C ARG A 246 0.32 -12.78 -10.99
N ILE A 247 -0.77 -12.19 -11.47
CA ILE A 247 -2.03 -12.82 -11.85
C ILE A 247 -2.16 -12.60 -13.36
N VAL A 248 -2.31 -13.68 -14.12
CA VAL A 248 -2.40 -13.64 -15.58
C VAL A 248 -3.84 -13.97 -15.99
N LEU A 249 -4.43 -13.11 -16.79
CA LEU A 249 -5.81 -13.16 -17.27
C LEU A 249 -5.82 -12.95 -18.79
N GLY A 250 -5.65 -14.04 -19.54
CA GLY A 250 -5.33 -13.95 -20.97
C GLY A 250 -4.02 -13.19 -21.18
N GLU A 251 -4.06 -12.11 -21.94
CA GLU A 251 -2.92 -11.22 -22.19
C GLU A 251 -2.68 -10.19 -21.06
N GLN A 252 -3.65 -10.00 -20.17
CA GLN A 252 -3.59 -9.00 -19.11
C GLN A 252 -2.85 -9.55 -17.88
N VAL A 253 -1.98 -8.74 -17.28
CA VAL A 253 -1.24 -9.12 -16.05
C VAL A 253 -1.51 -8.10 -14.95
N LEU A 254 -2.08 -8.56 -13.83
CA LEU A 254 -2.20 -7.80 -12.59
C LEU A 254 -1.12 -8.20 -11.59
N THR A 255 -0.66 -7.25 -10.77
CA THR A 255 0.29 -7.51 -9.68
C THR A 255 -0.34 -7.32 -8.31
N TYR A 256 0.30 -7.85 -7.26
CA TYR A 256 -0.05 -7.49 -5.88
C TYR A 256 -0.11 -5.97 -5.65
N GLN A 257 0.83 -5.22 -6.23
CA GLN A 257 0.90 -3.76 -6.12
C GLN A 257 -0.27 -3.05 -6.82
N ASP A 258 -0.93 -3.69 -7.79
CA ASP A 258 -2.14 -3.17 -8.44
C ASP A 258 -3.38 -3.48 -7.61
N LEU A 259 -3.50 -4.68 -7.03
CA LEU A 259 -4.58 -4.97 -6.08
C LEU A 259 -4.52 -4.03 -4.87
N ALA A 260 -3.36 -3.95 -4.21
CA ALA A 260 -3.14 -3.04 -3.07
C ALA A 260 -3.41 -1.57 -3.44
N TYR A 261 -3.09 -1.16 -4.66
CA TYR A 261 -3.46 0.16 -5.17
C TYR A 261 -4.98 0.34 -5.24
N TYR A 262 -5.72 -0.57 -5.87
CA TYR A 262 -7.15 -0.41 -6.07
C TYR A 262 -7.92 -0.43 -4.75
N PHE A 263 -7.51 -1.23 -3.76
CA PHE A 263 -8.07 -1.12 -2.39
C PHE A 263 -7.84 0.27 -1.78
N ASN A 264 -6.62 0.80 -1.86
CA ASN A 264 -6.30 2.15 -1.37
C ASN A 264 -7.04 3.26 -2.16
N ALA A 265 -7.32 3.02 -3.45
CA ALA A 265 -8.14 3.91 -4.27
C ALA A 265 -9.62 3.84 -3.91
N LYS A 266 -10.15 2.65 -3.54
CA LYS A 266 -11.53 2.47 -3.07
C LYS A 266 -11.78 3.21 -1.75
N LYS A 267 -10.80 3.22 -0.83
CA LYS A 267 -10.81 4.07 0.37
C LYS A 267 -10.52 5.55 0.12
N ASN A 268 -10.16 5.96 -1.11
CA ASN A 268 -9.73 7.32 -1.44
C ASN A 268 -8.50 7.82 -0.62
N VAL A 269 -7.66 6.91 -0.09
CA VAL A 269 -6.51 7.29 0.77
C VAL A 269 -5.23 7.59 -0.01
N ALA A 270 -5.16 7.21 -1.29
CA ALA A 270 -3.94 7.29 -2.11
C ALA A 270 -4.23 7.56 -3.60
N LEU A 271 -5.08 8.54 -3.91
CA LEU A 271 -5.30 8.95 -5.30
C LEU A 271 -4.14 9.82 -5.80
N ALA A 272 -3.61 9.47 -6.97
CA ALA A 272 -2.62 10.28 -7.67
C ALA A 272 -3.32 11.18 -8.69
N GLN A 273 -2.90 12.44 -8.76
CA GLN A 273 -3.30 13.38 -9.80
C GLN A 273 -2.05 14.06 -10.36
N ILE A 274 -1.98 14.16 -11.69
CA ILE A 274 -0.95 14.90 -12.42
C ILE A 274 -1.58 15.76 -13.51
N TYR A 275 -0.80 16.72 -13.98
CA TYR A 275 -1.05 17.47 -15.18
C TYR A 275 0.05 17.17 -16.19
N LEU A 276 -0.27 17.22 -17.48
CA LEU A 276 0.70 17.03 -18.56
C LEU A 276 0.78 18.32 -19.36
N SER A 277 1.98 18.83 -19.59
CA SER A 277 2.32 19.75 -20.67
C SER A 277 2.97 18.95 -21.80
N ILE A 278 2.71 19.34 -23.03
CA ILE A 278 3.26 18.72 -24.24
C ILE A 278 3.84 19.87 -25.06
N ASP A 279 5.07 19.73 -25.54
CA ASP A 279 5.70 20.74 -26.39
C ASP A 279 5.46 20.48 -27.89
N HIS A 280 6.18 21.20 -28.74
CA HIS A 280 6.05 21.15 -30.20
C HIS A 280 6.73 19.93 -30.85
N ASN A 281 7.42 19.09 -30.06
CA ASN A 281 8.05 17.84 -30.50
C ASN A 281 7.35 16.61 -29.88
N ASP A 282 6.15 16.78 -29.34
CA ASP A 282 5.43 15.81 -28.50
C ASP A 282 6.18 15.39 -27.21
N GLU A 283 7.19 16.14 -26.73
CA GLU A 283 7.83 15.83 -25.45
C GLU A 283 6.85 16.07 -24.30
N VAL A 284 6.51 15.01 -23.56
CA VAL A 284 5.55 15.04 -22.46
C VAL A 284 6.24 15.40 -21.14
N GLN A 285 5.87 16.54 -20.56
CA GLN A 285 6.34 16.99 -19.26
C GLN A 285 5.26 16.77 -18.19
N LEU A 286 5.67 16.22 -17.03
CA LEU A 286 4.76 15.87 -15.93
C LEU A 286 4.80 16.94 -14.83
N GLU A 287 3.63 17.50 -14.51
CA GLU A 287 3.46 18.57 -13.54
C GLU A 287 2.57 18.11 -12.36
N LYS A 288 2.92 18.53 -11.13
CA LYS A 288 2.07 18.30 -9.94
C LYS A 288 0.89 19.27 -9.82
N GLU A 289 1.10 20.49 -10.28
CA GLU A 289 0.15 21.59 -10.18
C GLU A 289 -0.14 22.10 -11.58
N ARG A 290 -1.38 22.55 -11.83
CA ARG A 290 -1.77 23.05 -13.13
C ARG A 290 -1.03 24.34 -13.45
N SER A 291 -0.16 24.30 -14.45
CA SER A 291 0.47 25.46 -15.08
C SER A 291 -0.46 26.09 -16.14
N ARG A 292 0.01 27.15 -16.81
CA ARG A 292 -0.63 27.67 -18.03
C ARG A 292 -0.35 26.79 -19.25
N GLU A 293 0.68 25.96 -19.17
CA GLU A 293 1.13 25.09 -20.25
C GLU A 293 0.37 23.75 -20.22
N SER A 294 -0.07 23.28 -19.05
CA SER A 294 -0.87 22.05 -18.89
C SER A 294 -2.00 21.94 -19.92
N CYS A 295 -2.00 20.83 -20.65
CA CYS A 295 -2.95 20.50 -21.70
C CYS A 295 -3.84 19.30 -21.31
N LEU A 296 -3.38 18.40 -20.43
CA LEU A 296 -4.18 17.30 -19.88
C LEU A 296 -4.16 17.31 -18.33
N GLU A 297 -5.27 16.89 -17.72
CA GLU A 297 -5.40 16.53 -16.29
C GLU A 297 -5.65 15.03 -16.21
N VAL A 298 -4.82 14.27 -15.48
CA VAL A 298 -4.97 12.82 -15.31
C VAL A 298 -5.16 12.50 -13.83
N LYS A 299 -6.25 11.80 -13.50
CA LYS A 299 -6.56 11.31 -12.15
C LYS A 299 -6.58 9.79 -12.14
N PHE A 300 -5.89 9.21 -11.17
CA PHE A 300 -5.77 7.76 -11.00
C PHE A 300 -6.52 7.31 -9.74
N GLY A 301 -7.63 6.58 -9.93
CA GLY A 301 -8.31 5.83 -8.88
C GLY A 301 -8.70 4.41 -9.34
N LEU A 302 -9.92 3.98 -8.98
CA LEU A 302 -10.52 2.74 -9.50
C LEU A 302 -10.66 2.73 -11.03
N LYS A 303 -10.78 3.93 -11.61
CA LYS A 303 -10.63 4.22 -13.04
C LYS A 303 -9.55 5.28 -13.23
N VAL A 304 -9.01 5.38 -14.44
CA VAL A 304 -8.23 6.55 -14.85
C VAL A 304 -9.18 7.54 -15.51
N GLN A 305 -9.18 8.80 -15.07
CA GLN A 305 -9.92 9.87 -15.73
C GLN A 305 -8.90 10.80 -16.39
N VAL A 306 -8.99 10.91 -17.72
CA VAL A 306 -8.20 11.86 -18.52
C VAL A 306 -9.12 12.98 -18.98
N ARG A 307 -8.74 14.22 -18.67
CA ARG A 307 -9.45 15.43 -19.10
C ARG A 307 -8.54 16.31 -19.93
N ALA A 308 -9.02 16.68 -21.11
CA ALA A 308 -8.39 17.68 -21.95
C ALA A 308 -8.67 19.11 -21.43
N LEU A 309 -7.60 19.83 -21.10
CA LEU A 309 -7.60 21.23 -20.66
C LEU A 309 -7.34 22.21 -21.81
N LYS A 310 -6.89 21.69 -22.96
CA LYS A 310 -6.66 22.32 -24.27
C LYS A 310 -6.97 21.28 -25.35
N ASP A 311 -7.00 21.70 -26.61
CA ASP A 311 -6.89 20.73 -27.70
C ASP A 311 -5.48 20.13 -27.71
N VAL A 312 -5.40 18.81 -27.85
CA VAL A 312 -4.17 18.04 -28.01
C VAL A 312 -4.36 17.13 -29.23
N ASP A 313 -3.35 17.03 -30.09
CA ASP A 313 -3.39 16.16 -31.27
C ASP A 313 -3.03 14.72 -30.88
N ALA A 314 -3.94 14.12 -30.12
CA ALA A 314 -3.79 12.78 -29.57
C ALA A 314 -5.15 12.10 -29.39
N LEU A 315 -5.12 10.78 -29.41
CA LEU A 315 -6.26 9.90 -29.21
C LEU A 315 -6.10 9.13 -27.89
N LEU A 316 -7.22 8.92 -27.19
CA LEU A 316 -7.32 7.96 -26.09
C LEU A 316 -8.53 7.06 -26.37
N ASN A 317 -8.30 5.75 -26.48
CA ASN A 317 -9.33 4.77 -26.87
C ASN A 317 -10.06 5.16 -28.18
N GLY A 318 -9.34 5.76 -29.13
CA GLY A 318 -9.86 6.25 -30.42
C GLY A 318 -10.59 7.60 -30.35
N VAL A 319 -10.75 8.20 -29.16
CA VAL A 319 -11.42 9.49 -28.98
C VAL A 319 -10.40 10.63 -28.94
N ALA A 320 -10.61 11.67 -29.74
CA ALA A 320 -9.71 12.83 -29.81
C ALA A 320 -9.76 13.71 -28.56
N LEU A 321 -8.59 14.10 -28.06
CA LEU A 321 -8.42 14.92 -26.85
C LEU A 321 -8.64 16.42 -27.13
N ARG A 322 -9.86 16.79 -27.52
CA ARG A 322 -10.32 18.17 -27.70
C ARG A 322 -10.65 18.85 -26.36
N TYR A 323 -10.56 20.18 -26.30
CA TYR A 323 -10.82 20.96 -25.09
C TYR A 323 -12.13 20.55 -24.40
N GLY A 324 -12.05 20.23 -23.10
CA GLY A 324 -13.19 19.85 -22.28
C GLY A 324 -13.60 18.38 -22.36
N THR A 325 -13.06 17.60 -23.32
CA THR A 325 -13.26 16.14 -23.37
C THR A 325 -12.80 15.48 -22.07
N ILE A 326 -13.63 14.59 -21.53
CA ILE A 326 -13.33 13.76 -20.36
C ILE A 326 -13.57 12.30 -20.77
N ILE A 327 -12.55 11.46 -20.61
CA ILE A 327 -12.59 10.04 -20.93
C ILE A 327 -12.30 9.23 -19.66
N GLU A 328 -13.12 8.21 -19.41
CA GLU A 328 -12.79 7.14 -18.47
C GLU A 328 -11.99 6.05 -19.18
N ALA A 329 -10.88 5.65 -18.56
CA ALA A 329 -9.89 4.73 -19.07
C ALA A 329 -9.42 3.76 -17.97
N THR A 330 -8.68 2.71 -18.35
CA THR A 330 -8.01 1.79 -17.41
C THR A 330 -6.50 2.02 -17.40
N LEU A 331 -5.76 1.38 -16.49
CA LEU A 331 -4.29 1.47 -16.47
C LEU A 331 -3.62 0.83 -17.69
N ASP A 332 -4.34 0.01 -18.45
CA ASP A 332 -3.87 -0.65 -19.69
C ASP A 332 -4.31 0.11 -20.95
N ASP A 333 -4.88 1.30 -20.78
CA ASP A 333 -5.04 2.25 -21.87
C ASP A 333 -3.77 3.09 -22.04
N LYS A 334 -3.67 3.71 -23.22
CA LYS A 334 -2.56 4.55 -23.64
C LYS A 334 -3.09 5.75 -24.41
N ILE A 335 -2.43 6.88 -24.25
CA ILE A 335 -2.61 8.03 -25.13
C ILE A 335 -1.69 7.81 -26.34
N VAL A 336 -2.20 8.01 -27.54
CA VAL A 336 -1.46 7.88 -28.80
C VAL A 336 -1.40 9.25 -29.45
N PHE A 337 -0.20 9.76 -29.71
CA PHE A 337 0.03 11.07 -30.33
C PHE A 337 0.04 10.97 -31.86
N HIS A 338 -0.01 12.11 -32.56
CA HIS A 338 -0.04 12.13 -34.04
C HIS A 338 1.17 11.49 -34.72
N ASN A 339 2.28 11.32 -33.98
CA ASN A 339 3.54 10.73 -34.44
C ASN A 339 3.64 9.21 -34.13
N ASP A 340 2.50 8.57 -33.83
CA ASP A 340 2.35 7.19 -33.35
C ASP A 340 3.09 6.87 -32.03
N SER A 341 3.64 7.86 -31.33
CA SER A 341 4.22 7.64 -30.00
C SER A 341 3.13 7.36 -28.95
N GLU A 342 3.45 6.49 -28.01
CA GLU A 342 2.49 5.96 -27.04
C GLU A 342 2.88 6.32 -25.62
N LEU A 343 1.89 6.77 -24.84
CA LEU A 343 2.04 7.07 -23.41
C LEU A 343 1.09 6.20 -22.59
N PRO A 344 1.57 5.05 -22.07
CA PRO A 344 0.78 4.14 -21.26
C PRO A 344 0.36 4.76 -19.92
N LEU A 345 -0.90 4.61 -19.53
CA LEU A 345 -1.41 5.21 -18.30
C LEU A 345 -0.82 4.55 -17.03
N ASN A 346 -0.40 3.29 -17.11
CA ASN A 346 0.33 2.62 -16.03
C ASN A 346 1.71 3.25 -15.75
N GLU A 347 2.45 3.71 -16.77
CA GLU A 347 3.72 4.42 -16.67
C GLU A 347 3.52 5.76 -15.96
N LEU A 348 2.54 6.54 -16.43
CA LEU A 348 2.18 7.82 -15.84
C LEU A 348 1.82 7.68 -14.37
N ARG A 349 1.07 6.65 -13.97
CA ARG A 349 0.78 6.36 -12.55
C ARG A 349 2.05 6.11 -11.74
N ARG A 350 3.03 5.36 -12.28
CA ARG A 350 4.32 5.11 -11.58
C ARG A 350 5.10 6.42 -11.39
N ARG A 351 5.18 7.26 -12.43
CA ARG A 351 5.85 8.57 -12.37
C ARG A 351 5.11 9.55 -11.43
N ALA A 352 3.78 9.60 -11.49
CA ALA A 352 2.93 10.40 -10.60
C ALA A 352 3.20 10.10 -9.11
N ARG A 353 3.38 8.82 -8.75
CA ARG A 353 3.76 8.42 -7.39
C ARG A 353 5.17 8.87 -7.03
N ALA A 354 6.14 8.68 -7.93
CA ALA A 354 7.54 9.07 -7.72
C ALA A 354 7.79 10.59 -7.68
N LEU A 355 6.78 11.40 -8.02
CA LEU A 355 6.75 12.83 -7.75
C LEU A 355 6.33 13.11 -6.29
N GLY A 356 5.49 12.27 -5.67
CA GLY A 356 4.95 12.43 -4.32
C GLY A 356 3.53 13.03 -4.30
N GLY A 357 2.66 12.49 -3.45
CA GLY A 357 1.22 12.76 -3.44
C GLY A 357 0.80 14.16 -2.99
N ARG A 358 -0.42 14.57 -3.39
CA ARG A 358 -1.12 15.73 -2.85
C ARG A 358 -2.52 15.31 -2.41
N PHE A 359 -2.80 15.41 -1.12
CA PHE A 359 -4.07 15.04 -0.52
C PHE A 359 -4.93 16.28 -0.38
N GLN A 360 -6.16 16.24 -0.90
CA GLN A 360 -7.11 17.33 -0.74
C GLN A 360 -8.01 17.06 0.47
N LEU A 361 -7.97 17.96 1.45
CA LEU A 361 -8.85 17.88 2.61
C LEU A 361 -10.29 18.21 2.19
N LYS A 362 -11.22 17.38 2.66
CA LYS A 362 -12.66 17.49 2.46
C LYS A 362 -13.24 18.41 3.53
N ALA A 363 -13.96 19.45 3.14
CA ALA A 363 -14.49 20.44 4.07
C ALA A 363 -15.51 19.90 5.10
N TYR A 364 -16.05 18.68 4.90
CA TYR A 364 -16.93 17.98 5.86
C TYR A 364 -16.17 17.13 6.88
N LYS A 365 -14.89 16.83 6.67
CA LYS A 365 -14.08 15.95 7.52
C LYS A 365 -13.08 16.79 8.32
N THR A 366 -13.26 16.82 9.63
CA THR A 366 -12.49 17.64 10.60
C THR A 366 -11.32 16.90 11.23
N GLY A 367 -11.20 15.59 11.02
CA GLY A 367 -10.10 14.77 11.52
C GLY A 367 -9.65 13.75 10.48
N TYR A 368 -8.35 13.60 10.31
CA TYR A 368 -7.71 12.68 9.36
C TYR A 368 -6.70 11.81 10.10
N LEU A 369 -6.73 10.51 9.86
CA LEU A 369 -5.59 9.65 10.18
C LEU A 369 -4.55 9.75 9.07
N VAL A 370 -3.29 9.66 9.47
CA VAL A 370 -2.12 9.70 8.59
C VAL A 370 -1.22 8.55 8.96
N SER A 371 -0.98 7.63 8.04
CA SER A 371 -0.13 6.47 8.30
C SER A 371 0.58 5.99 7.03
N ASN A 372 1.68 5.25 7.20
CA ASN A 372 2.28 4.42 6.16
C ASN A 372 1.62 3.04 6.06
N ASN A 373 0.78 2.65 7.03
CA ASN A 373 0.01 1.41 7.01
C ASN A 373 -1.46 1.68 6.59
N PRO A 374 -1.93 1.18 5.42
CA PRO A 374 -3.29 1.41 4.93
C PRO A 374 -4.38 0.69 5.73
N SER A 375 -4.05 -0.28 6.59
CA SER A 375 -5.05 -0.96 7.42
C SER A 375 -5.56 -0.11 8.58
N LEU A 376 -4.77 0.89 8.99
CA LEU A 376 -5.10 1.84 10.07
C LEU A 376 -5.89 3.06 9.55
N LEU A 377 -6.28 3.08 8.28
CA LEU A 377 -6.87 4.23 7.60
C LEU A 377 -8.29 3.94 7.12
N ASP A 378 -9.19 4.88 7.40
CA ASP A 378 -10.58 4.90 6.93
C ASP A 378 -10.72 5.67 5.61
N VAL A 379 -11.96 5.80 5.13
CA VAL A 379 -12.26 6.54 3.91
C VAL A 379 -11.84 8.02 4.04
N ASP A 380 -11.23 8.56 2.98
CA ASP A 380 -10.67 9.92 2.91
C ASP A 380 -9.51 10.21 3.90
N ASP A 381 -8.86 9.22 4.50
CA ASP A 381 -7.62 9.41 5.27
C ASP A 381 -6.38 9.53 4.36
N ILE A 382 -5.18 9.71 4.95
CA ILE A 382 -3.95 10.02 4.23
C ILE A 382 -2.95 8.86 4.34
N LEU A 383 -2.75 8.13 3.24
CA LEU A 383 -1.69 7.15 3.13
C LEU A 383 -0.38 7.81 2.68
N LEU A 384 0.65 7.71 3.50
CA LEU A 384 2.01 8.13 3.17
C LEU A 384 2.62 7.23 2.08
N SER A 385 3.36 7.81 1.13
CA SER A 385 4.26 7.06 0.24
C SER A 385 5.11 6.03 1.02
N PRO A 386 5.32 4.82 0.46
CA PRO A 386 6.30 3.87 1.00
C PRO A 386 7.69 4.48 1.07
N GLY A 387 8.41 4.26 2.17
CA GLY A 387 9.77 4.77 2.38
C GLY A 387 10.03 5.50 3.71
N THR A 388 9.03 5.64 4.57
CA THR A 388 9.23 6.00 5.98
C THR A 388 9.95 4.86 6.72
N SER A 389 10.96 5.19 7.50
CA SER A 389 11.75 4.21 8.23
C SER A 389 11.12 3.82 9.59
N GLY A 390 10.09 2.99 9.56
CA GLY A 390 9.35 2.54 10.75
C GLY A 390 7.87 2.93 10.68
N ASP A 391 7.10 2.43 11.63
CA ASP A 391 5.64 2.60 11.67
C ASP A 391 5.24 3.97 12.24
N VAL A 392 4.21 4.56 11.64
CA VAL A 392 3.72 5.90 11.99
C VAL A 392 2.19 5.92 11.88
N LEU A 393 1.54 6.42 12.93
CA LEU A 393 0.13 6.78 12.96
C LEU A 393 -0.02 8.14 13.63
N LEU A 394 -0.44 9.12 12.85
CA LEU A 394 -0.76 10.47 13.31
C LEU A 394 -2.25 10.73 13.11
N LYS A 395 -2.77 11.70 13.85
CA LYS A 395 -4.10 12.24 13.65
C LYS A 395 -3.99 13.75 13.49
N ILE A 396 -4.62 14.28 12.46
CA ILE A 396 -4.63 15.71 12.16
C ILE A 396 -6.06 16.19 12.26
N LEU A 397 -6.32 17.07 13.21
CA LEU A 397 -7.57 17.81 13.35
C LEU A 397 -7.48 19.12 12.57
N CYS A 398 -8.58 19.54 11.96
CA CYS A 398 -8.68 20.76 11.17
C CYS A 398 -9.90 21.57 11.60
N ASP A 399 -9.67 22.76 12.14
CA ASP A 399 -10.69 23.78 12.31
C ASP A 399 -10.68 24.70 11.07
N TYR A 400 -11.70 24.54 10.23
CA TYR A 400 -11.86 25.32 9.01
C TYR A 400 -12.37 26.75 9.25
N GLU A 401 -12.94 27.04 10.42
CA GLU A 401 -13.48 28.36 10.77
C GLU A 401 -12.37 29.24 11.36
N SER A 402 -11.67 28.73 12.39
CA SER A 402 -10.51 29.37 13.00
C SER A 402 -9.25 29.27 12.14
N ARG A 403 -9.26 28.41 11.11
CA ARG A 403 -8.16 28.18 10.15
C ARG A 403 -6.86 27.68 10.79
N VAL A 404 -6.99 26.83 11.81
CA VAL A 404 -5.88 26.17 12.50
C VAL A 404 -6.03 24.66 12.41
N GLY A 405 -4.91 23.95 12.46
CA GLY A 405 -4.90 22.50 12.64
C GLY A 405 -4.31 22.12 14.00
N LYS A 406 -4.48 20.85 14.37
CA LYS A 406 -3.77 20.24 15.49
C LYS A 406 -3.27 18.86 15.09
N LEU A 407 -1.97 18.64 15.22
CA LEU A 407 -1.33 17.35 15.11
C LEU A 407 -1.41 16.61 16.45
N GLU A 408 -1.71 15.33 16.38
CA GLU A 408 -1.65 14.35 17.47
C GLU A 408 -0.83 13.14 16.99
N VAL A 409 0.21 12.77 17.75
CA VAL A 409 1.08 11.62 17.47
C VAL A 409 0.52 10.44 18.27
N ILE A 410 -0.17 9.51 17.60
CA ILE A 410 -0.73 8.32 18.25
C ILE A 410 0.38 7.26 18.42
N HIS A 411 1.16 7.03 17.36
CA HIS A 411 2.30 6.12 17.36
C HIS A 411 3.35 6.58 16.34
N ALA A 412 4.63 6.49 16.67
CA ALA A 412 5.72 6.68 15.72
C ALA A 412 7.01 6.01 16.23
N ASP A 413 7.65 5.20 15.40
CA ASP A 413 8.99 4.64 15.66
C ASP A 413 10.10 5.71 15.68
N ARG A 414 9.82 6.87 15.08
CA ARG A 414 10.78 7.98 14.94
C ARG A 414 10.20 9.31 15.44
N PRO A 415 11.05 10.24 15.89
CA PRO A 415 10.60 11.58 16.28
C PRO A 415 9.91 12.30 15.12
N ILE A 416 8.67 12.70 15.33
CA ILE A 416 7.92 13.57 14.42
C ILE A 416 8.32 15.02 14.71
N LEU A 417 8.63 15.79 13.68
CA LEU A 417 8.94 17.21 13.81
C LEU A 417 7.84 18.05 13.15
N VAL A 418 7.48 19.19 13.73
CA VAL A 418 6.83 20.30 13.01
C VAL A 418 7.91 21.34 12.76
N ASP A 419 8.22 21.52 11.48
CA ASP A 419 9.41 22.17 10.94
C ASP A 419 10.72 21.59 11.49
N GLU A 420 11.25 22.18 12.57
CA GLU A 420 12.45 21.72 13.29
C GLU A 420 12.16 21.32 14.75
N THR A 421 10.91 21.47 15.22
CA THR A 421 10.53 21.26 16.63
C THR A 421 9.97 19.85 16.84
N PRO A 422 10.55 19.02 17.73
CA PRO A 422 10.06 17.66 17.97
C PRO A 422 8.74 17.65 18.75
N VAL A 423 7.75 16.94 18.20
CA VAL A 423 6.41 16.76 18.78
C VAL A 423 6.38 15.48 19.60
N ARG A 424 6.03 15.59 20.89
CA ARG A 424 5.92 14.42 21.79
C ARG A 424 4.55 13.77 21.84
N GLN A 425 3.49 14.57 21.73
CA GLN A 425 2.09 14.10 21.80
C GLN A 425 1.20 14.94 20.89
N THR A 426 1.19 16.27 21.06
CA THR A 426 0.42 17.17 20.18
C THR A 426 1.18 18.44 19.83
N ALA A 427 0.85 19.05 18.71
CA ALA A 427 1.31 20.38 18.30
C ALA A 427 0.20 21.10 17.51
N ASP A 428 0.12 22.42 17.62
CA ASP A 428 -0.76 23.23 16.77
C ASP A 428 -0.12 23.40 15.39
N LEU A 429 -0.94 23.46 14.34
CA LEU A 429 -0.53 23.58 12.93
C LEU A 429 -1.10 24.86 12.31
N LYS A 430 -0.27 25.52 11.49
CA LYS A 430 -0.58 26.72 10.71
C LYS A 430 -0.34 26.48 9.22
N ASP A 431 -0.76 27.44 8.40
CA ASP A 431 -0.58 27.39 6.95
C ASP A 431 0.90 27.53 6.57
N GLY A 432 1.43 26.55 5.83
CA GLY A 432 2.83 26.47 5.42
C GLY A 432 3.67 25.44 6.19
N ASP A 433 3.25 25.08 7.40
CA ASP A 433 3.97 24.17 8.32
C ASP A 433 4.32 22.83 7.67
N THR A 434 5.51 22.32 7.98
CA THR A 434 6.01 21.04 7.44
C THR A 434 6.16 20.00 8.53
N ILE A 435 5.29 18.98 8.52
CA ILE A 435 5.39 17.81 9.38
C ILE A 435 6.44 16.86 8.77
N ARG A 436 7.58 16.68 9.45
CA ARG A 436 8.62 15.72 9.05
C ARG A 436 8.45 14.42 9.83
N ILE A 437 8.45 13.31 9.09
CA ILE A 437 8.11 11.98 9.62
C ILE A 437 9.37 11.10 9.76
N ASP A 438 10.44 11.42 9.02
CA ASP A 438 11.76 10.82 9.16
C ASP A 438 12.83 11.93 9.14
N THR A 439 13.95 11.70 9.84
CA THR A 439 15.11 12.61 9.87
C THR A 439 16.10 12.34 8.74
N GLY A 440 15.91 11.25 8.00
CA GLY A 440 16.59 10.97 6.73
C GLY A 440 15.92 11.63 5.52
N PRO A 441 16.19 11.16 4.29
CA PRO A 441 15.53 11.64 3.07
C PRO A 441 14.03 11.29 2.93
N GLY A 442 13.36 10.93 4.03
CA GLY A 442 12.03 10.35 4.04
C GLY A 442 10.88 11.35 3.88
N ALA A 443 9.67 10.89 4.22
CA ALA A 443 8.44 11.64 3.99
C ALA A 443 8.35 12.91 4.84
N ALA A 444 7.98 14.02 4.18
CA ALA A 444 7.46 15.21 4.83
C ALA A 444 6.10 15.58 4.25
N LEU A 445 5.15 15.96 5.10
CA LEU A 445 3.86 16.52 4.72
C LEU A 445 3.88 18.03 4.95
N GLN A 446 3.77 18.81 3.88
CA GLN A 446 3.59 20.25 3.97
C GLN A 446 2.11 20.60 3.92
N LEU A 447 1.59 21.31 4.92
CA LEU A 447 0.24 21.86 4.90
C LEU A 447 0.22 23.13 4.04
N ARG A 448 -0.72 23.22 3.10
CA ARG A 448 -0.92 24.40 2.24
C ARG A 448 -2.38 24.73 2.04
N ARG A 449 -2.72 26.01 2.17
CA ARG A 449 -3.95 26.59 1.65
C ARG A 449 -3.82 26.92 0.16
N THR A 450 -4.89 26.70 -0.60
CA THR A 450 -5.07 27.29 -1.93
C THR A 450 -6.27 28.24 -1.93
N ASP A 451 -5.97 29.51 -2.20
CA ASP A 451 -6.95 30.52 -2.53
C ASP A 451 -7.19 30.48 -4.04
N HIS A 452 -8.40 30.15 -4.49
CA HIS A 452 -8.75 30.19 -5.92
C HIS A 452 -8.88 31.65 -6.41
N ARG A 453 -7.74 32.29 -6.68
CA ARG A 453 -7.63 33.53 -7.47
C ARG A 453 -6.95 33.23 -8.81
N GLY A 454 -7.69 32.62 -9.73
CA GLY A 454 -7.21 32.33 -11.08
C GLY A 454 -8.35 31.93 -12.03
N GLY A 455 -8.65 32.80 -13.00
CA GLY A 455 -9.59 32.51 -14.08
C GLY A 455 -11.00 33.11 -13.93
N ALA A 456 -11.10 34.43 -13.81
CA ALA A 456 -12.37 35.16 -13.98
C ALA A 456 -12.13 36.53 -14.63
N GLN A 457 -11.60 36.55 -15.85
CA GLN A 457 -11.73 37.73 -16.73
C GLN A 457 -13.15 37.77 -17.27
N HIS A 458 -14.08 38.32 -16.49
CA HIS A 458 -15.38 38.73 -17.01
C HIS A 458 -15.27 40.16 -17.51
N HIS A 459 -15.27 40.33 -18.84
CA HIS A 459 -15.74 41.59 -19.44
C HIS A 459 -17.18 41.81 -19.01
N PHE A 460 -17.46 42.91 -18.31
CA PHE A 460 -18.80 43.35 -17.98
C PHE A 460 -19.16 44.56 -18.85
N GLN A 461 -20.16 44.40 -19.71
CA GLN A 461 -21.00 45.53 -20.14
C GLN A 461 -22.14 45.70 -19.11
N PRO A 462 -22.55 46.94 -18.79
CA PRO A 462 -23.61 47.17 -17.82
C PRO A 462 -25.00 47.03 -18.49
N GLY A 463 -25.87 46.20 -17.93
CA GLY A 463 -27.25 46.06 -18.43
C GLY A 463 -28.15 45.21 -17.53
N SER A 464 -29.26 45.83 -17.10
CA SER A 464 -30.41 45.28 -16.35
C SER A 464 -30.18 44.67 -14.96
N ALA A 465 -31.11 45.00 -14.06
CA ALA A 465 -31.04 44.71 -12.63
C ALA A 465 -31.90 43.51 -12.22
N GLY A 466 -31.79 43.08 -10.97
CA GLY A 466 -32.76 42.18 -10.32
C GLY A 466 -32.30 40.73 -10.15
N ARG A 467 -31.35 40.50 -9.24
CA ARG A 467 -31.25 39.21 -8.53
C ARG A 467 -30.63 39.41 -7.15
N ASP A 468 -31.19 38.69 -6.17
CA ASP A 468 -30.89 38.80 -4.74
C ASP A 468 -29.40 38.52 -4.41
N PRO A 469 -28.68 39.42 -3.72
CA PRO A 469 -27.27 39.21 -3.36
C PRO A 469 -27.01 38.05 -2.38
N SER A 470 -28.03 37.61 -1.63
CA SER A 470 -27.87 36.62 -0.55
C SER A 470 -27.55 35.19 -1.03
N LEU A 471 -27.92 34.85 -2.27
CA LEU A 471 -27.75 33.50 -2.82
C LEU A 471 -26.38 33.23 -3.48
N TRP A 472 -25.46 34.20 -3.50
CA TRP A 472 -24.14 34.06 -4.16
C TRP A 472 -22.95 33.80 -3.23
N GLN A 473 -23.12 33.75 -1.91
CA GLN A 473 -22.01 33.57 -0.96
C GLN A 473 -21.55 32.11 -0.72
N ALA A 474 -22.08 31.14 -1.47
CA ALA A 474 -21.71 29.72 -1.34
C ALA A 474 -20.48 29.30 -2.18
N ARG A 475 -19.73 30.23 -2.79
CA ARG A 475 -18.55 29.93 -3.61
C ARG A 475 -17.28 30.55 -3.03
N HIS A 476 -16.21 29.76 -3.01
CA HIS A 476 -14.86 30.08 -2.52
C HIS A 476 -14.64 30.04 -0.99
N ARG A 477 -15.00 28.93 -0.33
CA ARG A 477 -14.23 28.52 0.87
C ARG A 477 -12.81 28.11 0.45
N PRO A 478 -11.75 28.53 1.17
CA PRO A 478 -10.37 28.11 0.88
C PRO A 478 -10.23 26.60 1.03
N ARG A 479 -9.37 25.98 0.21
CA ARG A 479 -9.09 24.53 0.27
C ARG A 479 -7.75 24.28 0.91
N TRP A 480 -7.74 23.35 1.88
CA TRP A 480 -6.50 22.85 2.47
C TRP A 480 -6.04 21.59 1.75
N HIS A 481 -4.73 21.47 1.61
CA HIS A 481 -4.08 20.29 1.03
C HIS A 481 -2.82 19.94 1.81
N PHE A 482 -2.54 18.65 1.93
CA PHE A 482 -1.20 18.17 2.26
C PHE A 482 -0.43 17.85 0.99
N LEU A 483 0.82 18.28 0.92
CA LEU A 483 1.76 17.91 -0.12
C LEU A 483 2.83 17.01 0.49
N GLN A 484 2.90 15.75 0.04
CA GLN A 484 4.01 14.87 0.39
C GLN A 484 5.24 15.17 -0.47
N ARG A 485 6.39 15.28 0.18
CA ARG A 485 7.70 15.37 -0.46
C ARG A 485 8.57 14.18 -0.06
N GLU A 486 9.29 13.65 -1.04
CA GLU A 486 10.40 12.71 -0.87
C GLU A 486 11.70 13.45 -1.19
N SER A 487 12.75 13.25 -0.41
CA SER A 487 14.02 13.99 -0.58
C SER A 487 15.01 13.18 -1.42
N ARG A 488 15.16 13.51 -2.70
CA ARG A 488 16.19 12.91 -3.55
C ARG A 488 17.57 13.46 -3.17
N ARG A 489 18.59 12.60 -3.04
CA ARG A 489 19.99 13.06 -2.98
C ARG A 489 20.34 13.79 -4.27
N ASN A 490 20.98 14.96 -4.15
CA ASN A 490 21.32 15.83 -5.28
C ASN A 490 22.13 15.13 -6.38
N GLY A 491 21.71 15.34 -7.62
CA GLY A 491 22.36 14.80 -8.81
C GLY A 491 21.83 15.30 -10.17
N LEU A 492 20.74 16.08 -10.21
CA LEU A 492 20.22 16.70 -11.43
C LEU A 492 19.82 18.15 -11.18
N ARG A 493 20.23 19.04 -12.10
CA ARG A 493 19.75 20.43 -12.19
C ARG A 493 18.36 20.43 -12.81
N ASP A 494 17.48 21.23 -12.21
CA ASP A 494 16.21 21.75 -12.76
C ASP A 494 15.16 20.71 -13.24
N GLY A 495 13.88 21.04 -13.02
CA GLY A 495 12.77 20.10 -13.13
C GLY A 495 12.30 19.80 -14.56
N ARG A 496 13.18 19.31 -15.44
CA ARG A 496 12.83 18.86 -16.80
C ARG A 496 13.54 17.54 -17.16
N GLU A 497 12.95 16.42 -16.78
CA GLU A 497 13.32 15.10 -17.33
C GLU A 497 12.65 14.95 -18.71
N ARG A 498 13.46 14.96 -19.78
CA ARG A 498 13.00 14.78 -21.17
C ARG A 498 12.71 13.31 -21.48
N PHE A 499 11.82 13.09 -22.44
CA PHE A 499 11.63 11.79 -23.08
C PHE A 499 12.40 11.73 -24.40
N GLY A 500 12.65 10.52 -24.88
CA GLY A 500 13.21 10.20 -26.19
C GLY A 500 12.93 8.74 -26.51
#